data_AF-A0A7J7JJM4-F1
#
_entry.id   AF-A0A7J7JJM4-F1
#
_cell.length_a   1.000
_cell.length_b   1.000
_cell.length_c   1.000
_cell.angle_alpha   90.00
_cell.angle_beta   90.00
_cell.angle_gamma   90.00
#
_symmetry.space_group_name_H-M   'P 1'
#
loop_
_entity.id
_entity.type
_entity.pdbx_description
1 polymer ?
#
loop_
_entity_poly.entity_id
_entity_poly.type
_entity_poly.pdbx_seq_one_letter_code
_entity_poly.pdbx_strand_id
1 'polypeptide(L)'
;MAVVASSVSRLKALAENRLARLYGYENLWKYVEEITKTLAQLKKAHELIERHQKASCHLKSARHQKESFAKSQPSINKLLKQGNALLKKAHKSLTESELSITWLEQLCTKLQAELESVSASAIKTCDILRITYDCYFKLDQVYSWALTAMKYISQNSMDNYMTPEALELLATGLKSFMEQKTFIDDVVFDEISKQARFLSNRKLAERNKMAKRRYSETKNLLRTKYCLVDKKRLQIEEGSADLGSSESLVSAEKDRLGVHAADVHLHSSQSAPATPALALRGCNNHKDLNRRSQSLEDEDLPSVETEGSDGVDIGASAATGGAGFEDVANYSIGLEKTS
;
A
#
# COMPACT_ATOMS: atom_id res chain seq x y z
N MET A 1 -71.95 -27.63 37.86
CA MET A 1 -70.72 -27.07 38.49
C MET A 1 -69.43 -27.66 37.87
N ALA A 2 -69.25 -28.99 37.83
CA ALA A 2 -68.02 -29.60 37.30
C ALA A 2 -67.68 -29.27 35.82
N VAL A 3 -68.68 -29.24 34.94
CA VAL A 3 -68.50 -28.90 33.50
C VAL A 3 -68.04 -27.46 33.30
N VAL A 4 -68.55 -26.54 34.12
CA VAL A 4 -68.18 -25.11 34.08
C VAL A 4 -66.74 -24.93 34.56
N ALA A 5 -66.35 -25.58 35.66
CA ALA A 5 -64.99 -25.54 36.17
C ALA A 5 -63.97 -26.09 35.15
N SER A 6 -64.27 -27.21 34.50
CA SER A 6 -63.43 -27.80 33.44
C SER A 6 -63.27 -26.86 32.23
N SER A 7 -64.36 -26.21 31.81
CA SER A 7 -64.33 -25.26 30.69
C SER A 7 -63.49 -24.01 31.01
N VAL A 8 -63.59 -23.50 32.24
CA VAL A 8 -62.79 -22.36 32.73
C VAL A 8 -61.30 -22.72 32.78
N SER A 9 -60.94 -23.91 33.29
CA SER A 9 -59.55 -24.39 33.28
C SER A 9 -58.97 -24.51 31.87
N ARG A 10 -59.77 -25.01 30.90
CA ARG A 10 -59.35 -25.10 29.50
C ARG A 10 -59.12 -23.73 28.87
N LEU A 11 -60.00 -22.77 29.14
CA LEU A 11 -59.84 -21.39 28.68
C LEU A 11 -58.60 -20.72 29.26
N LYS A 12 -58.33 -20.94 30.55
CA LYS A 12 -57.12 -20.43 31.22
C LYS A 12 -55.85 -21.00 30.57
N ALA A 13 -55.79 -22.31 30.36
CA ALA A 13 -54.65 -22.95 29.70
C ALA A 13 -54.43 -22.43 28.26
N LEU A 14 -55.52 -22.18 27.51
CA LEU A 14 -55.43 -21.62 26.16
C LEU A 14 -54.94 -20.16 26.18
N ALA A 15 -55.42 -19.36 27.14
CA ALA A 15 -54.95 -17.99 27.32
C ALA A 15 -53.47 -17.94 27.71
N GLU A 16 -53.03 -18.79 28.64
CA GLU A 16 -51.62 -18.92 29.04
C GLU A 16 -50.73 -19.37 27.88
N ASN A 17 -51.16 -20.36 27.10
CA ASN A 17 -50.44 -20.80 25.90
C ASN A 17 -50.33 -19.67 24.86
N ARG A 18 -51.43 -18.96 24.58
CA ARG A 18 -51.43 -17.83 23.64
C ARG A 18 -50.51 -16.71 24.11
N LEU A 19 -50.53 -16.39 25.39
CA LEU A 19 -49.69 -15.37 26.00
C LEU A 19 -48.20 -15.75 25.92
N ALA A 20 -47.85 -17.01 26.21
CA ALA A 20 -46.50 -17.53 26.02
C ALA A 20 -46.04 -17.42 24.55
N ARG A 21 -46.91 -17.75 23.59
CA ARG A 21 -46.61 -17.59 22.16
C ARG A 21 -46.41 -16.14 21.75
N LEU A 22 -47.21 -15.20 22.27
CA LEU A 22 -47.05 -13.78 21.99
C LEU A 22 -45.72 -13.22 22.52
N TYR A 23 -45.30 -13.62 23.73
CA TYR A 23 -43.97 -13.29 24.23
C TYR A 23 -42.85 -13.89 23.36
N GLY A 24 -43.05 -15.11 22.85
CA GLY A 24 -42.16 -15.71 21.86
C GLY A 24 -42.01 -14.85 20.60
N TYR A 25 -43.13 -14.37 20.03
CA TYR A 25 -43.10 -13.48 18.88
C TYR A 25 -42.45 -12.12 19.18
N GLU A 26 -42.68 -11.55 20.35
CA GLU A 26 -42.04 -10.28 20.75
C GLU A 26 -40.50 -10.42 20.79
N ASN A 27 -39.99 -11.51 21.34
CA ASN A 27 -38.56 -11.78 21.37
C ASN A 27 -37.97 -12.01 19.97
N LEU A 28 -38.71 -12.71 19.10
CA LEU A 28 -38.30 -12.91 17.71
C LEU A 28 -38.30 -11.59 16.92
N TRP A 29 -39.23 -10.68 17.22
CA TRP A 29 -39.27 -9.35 16.62
C TRP A 29 -38.06 -8.49 16.98
N LYS A 30 -37.55 -8.58 18.21
CA LYS A 30 -36.32 -7.88 18.63
C LYS A 30 -35.12 -8.27 17.77
N TYR A 31 -34.96 -9.56 17.48
CA TYR A 31 -33.90 -10.03 16.57
C TYR A 31 -34.03 -9.46 15.16
N VAL A 32 -35.25 -9.24 14.70
CA VAL A 32 -35.52 -8.80 13.32
C VAL A 32 -35.16 -7.34 13.15
N GLU A 33 -35.51 -6.53 14.14
CA GLU A 33 -35.10 -5.14 14.22
C GLU A 33 -33.56 -5.03 14.29
N GLU A 34 -32.93 -5.81 15.16
CA GLU A 34 -31.47 -5.83 15.29
C GLU A 34 -30.78 -6.30 14.00
N ILE A 35 -31.24 -7.38 13.36
CA ILE A 35 -30.65 -7.88 12.11
C ILE A 35 -30.82 -6.84 11.00
N THR A 36 -31.99 -6.22 10.89
CA THR A 36 -32.26 -5.18 9.89
C THR A 36 -31.35 -3.97 10.09
N LYS A 37 -31.13 -3.56 11.33
CA LYS A 37 -30.18 -2.49 11.69
C LYS A 37 -28.74 -2.87 11.33
N THR A 38 -28.30 -4.09 11.65
CA THR A 38 -26.96 -4.58 11.31
C THR A 38 -26.77 -4.65 9.78
N LEU A 39 -27.76 -5.11 9.03
CA LEU A 39 -27.74 -5.13 7.57
C LEU A 39 -27.55 -3.72 6.97
N ALA A 40 -28.23 -2.71 7.53
CA ALA A 40 -28.05 -1.32 7.10
C ALA A 40 -26.62 -0.81 7.37
N GLN A 41 -26.04 -1.18 8.52
CA GLN A 41 -24.65 -0.85 8.85
C GLN A 41 -23.63 -1.58 7.94
N LEU A 42 -23.91 -2.84 7.59
CA LEU A 42 -23.04 -3.62 6.68
C LEU A 42 -23.00 -3.00 5.28
N LYS A 43 -24.12 -2.47 4.78
CA LYS A 43 -24.12 -1.72 3.51
C LYS A 43 -23.20 -0.51 3.55
N LYS A 44 -23.27 0.30 4.61
CA LYS A 44 -22.36 1.44 4.80
C LYS A 44 -20.90 1.00 4.87
N ALA A 45 -20.63 -0.12 5.55
CA ALA A 45 -19.28 -0.70 5.61
C ALA A 45 -18.81 -1.14 4.22
N HIS A 46 -19.69 -1.74 3.41
CA HIS A 46 -19.38 -2.15 2.05
C HIS A 46 -18.99 -0.94 1.18
N GLU A 47 -19.78 0.13 1.19
CA GLU A 47 -19.48 1.37 0.48
C GLU A 47 -18.15 2.00 0.92
N LEU A 48 -17.81 1.90 2.20
CA LEU A 48 -16.51 2.34 2.72
C LEU A 48 -15.36 1.49 2.18
N ILE A 49 -15.52 0.17 2.16
CA ILE A 49 -14.52 -0.77 1.64
C ILE A 49 -14.32 -0.54 0.14
N GLU A 50 -15.40 -0.42 -0.64
CA GLU A 50 -15.33 -0.18 -2.09
C GLU A 50 -14.56 1.11 -2.44
N ARG A 51 -14.70 2.17 -1.65
CA ARG A 51 -13.92 3.41 -1.81
C ARG A 51 -12.40 3.16 -1.74
N HIS A 52 -11.96 2.13 -1.04
CA HIS A 52 -10.55 1.77 -0.86
C HIS A 52 -10.07 0.64 -1.79
N GLN A 53 -10.95 0.00 -2.56
CA GLN A 53 -10.56 -1.07 -3.49
C GLN A 53 -9.77 -0.59 -4.70
N LYS A 54 -9.89 0.70 -5.07
CA LYS A 54 -9.15 1.26 -6.19
C LYS A 54 -7.69 1.51 -5.81
N ALA A 55 -6.76 0.85 -6.48
CA ALA A 55 -5.33 1.03 -6.23
C ALA A 55 -4.86 2.48 -6.47
N SER A 56 -4.07 3.01 -5.53
CA SER A 56 -3.41 4.31 -5.65
C SER A 56 -2.42 4.42 -6.82
N CYS A 57 -2.09 5.67 -7.17
CA CYS A 57 -1.22 6.00 -8.31
C CYS A 57 0.20 6.45 -7.92
N HIS A 58 0.52 6.59 -6.63
CA HIS A 58 1.87 6.91 -6.13
C HIS A 58 2.00 6.58 -4.63
N LEU A 59 3.25 6.54 -4.11
CA LEU A 59 3.58 6.13 -2.74
C LEU A 59 2.82 6.91 -1.67
N LYS A 60 2.85 8.25 -1.71
CA LYS A 60 2.15 9.10 -0.73
C LYS A 60 0.63 8.82 -0.67
N SER A 61 -0.01 8.62 -1.83
CA SER A 61 -1.43 8.28 -1.89
C SER A 61 -1.68 6.87 -1.36
N ALA A 62 -0.82 5.90 -1.71
CA ALA A 62 -0.93 4.53 -1.20
C ALA A 62 -0.78 4.47 0.33
N ARG A 63 0.16 5.22 0.91
CA ARG A 63 0.32 5.37 2.36
C ARG A 63 -0.93 5.95 3.00
N HIS A 64 -1.43 7.08 2.49
CA HIS A 64 -2.63 7.71 3.04
C HIS A 64 -3.86 6.81 2.94
N GLN A 65 -4.04 6.11 1.80
CA GLN A 65 -5.14 5.17 1.61
C GLN A 65 -5.07 4.00 2.60
N LYS A 66 -3.87 3.44 2.81
CA LYS A 66 -3.62 2.39 3.81
C LYS A 66 -3.94 2.86 5.23
N GLU A 67 -3.48 4.04 5.62
CA GLU A 67 -3.73 4.63 6.94
C GLU A 67 -5.22 4.94 7.15
N SER A 68 -5.89 5.51 6.14
CA SER A 68 -7.31 5.81 6.19
C SER A 68 -8.14 4.53 6.36
N PHE A 69 -7.85 3.48 5.59
CA PHE A 69 -8.54 2.20 5.74
C PHE A 69 -8.26 1.55 7.10
N ALA A 70 -7.02 1.60 7.59
CA ALA A 70 -6.65 1.06 8.90
C ALA A 70 -7.47 1.67 10.04
N LYS A 71 -7.80 2.97 9.98
CA LYS A 71 -8.68 3.62 10.97
C LYS A 71 -10.10 3.03 10.98
N SER A 72 -10.59 2.54 9.85
CA SER A 72 -11.94 1.95 9.73
C SER A 72 -12.03 0.47 10.13
N GLN A 73 -10.89 -0.24 10.16
CA GLN A 73 -10.86 -1.69 10.43
C GLN A 73 -11.44 -2.08 11.81
N PRO A 74 -11.16 -1.37 12.92
CA PRO A 74 -11.74 -1.72 14.21
C PRO A 74 -13.27 -1.72 14.19
N SER A 75 -13.87 -0.71 13.55
CA SER A 75 -15.33 -0.58 13.43
C SER A 75 -15.94 -1.69 12.57
N ILE A 76 -15.31 -2.02 11.43
CA ILE A 76 -15.72 -3.13 10.57
C ILE A 76 -15.65 -4.46 11.34
N ASN A 77 -14.54 -4.72 12.05
CA ASN A 77 -14.36 -5.94 12.82
C ASN A 77 -15.36 -6.05 13.98
N LYS A 78 -15.66 -4.94 14.67
CA LYS A 78 -16.70 -4.89 15.69
C LYS A 78 -18.06 -5.24 15.10
N LEU A 79 -18.42 -4.65 13.96
CA LEU A 79 -19.68 -4.92 13.27
C LEU A 79 -19.79 -6.40 12.85
N LEU A 80 -18.72 -6.98 12.29
CA LEU A 80 -18.68 -8.40 11.92
C LEU A 80 -18.86 -9.32 13.13
N LYS A 81 -18.21 -9.01 14.26
CA LYS A 81 -18.37 -9.78 15.52
C LYS A 81 -19.79 -9.67 16.06
N GLN A 82 -20.37 -8.47 16.06
CA GLN A 82 -21.75 -8.23 16.50
C GLN A 82 -22.76 -8.99 15.64
N GLY A 83 -22.65 -8.92 14.31
CA GLY A 83 -23.52 -9.65 13.39
C GLY A 83 -23.42 -11.17 13.56
N ASN A 84 -22.21 -11.71 13.74
CA ASN A 84 -22.03 -13.15 14.01
C ASN A 84 -22.64 -13.57 15.35
N ALA A 85 -22.49 -12.77 16.40
CA ALA A 85 -23.11 -13.04 17.71
C ALA A 85 -24.64 -12.99 17.62
N LEU A 86 -25.17 -12.04 16.86
CA LEU A 86 -26.61 -11.90 16.60
C LEU A 86 -27.16 -13.11 15.87
N LEU A 87 -26.48 -13.57 14.82
CA LEU A 87 -26.84 -14.80 14.11
C LEU A 87 -26.91 -16.00 15.05
N LYS A 88 -25.91 -16.21 15.90
CA LYS A 88 -25.89 -17.33 16.86
C LYS A 88 -27.09 -17.27 17.82
N LYS A 89 -27.42 -16.08 18.34
CA LYS A 89 -28.58 -15.88 19.22
C LYS A 89 -29.90 -16.13 18.50
N ALA A 90 -30.06 -15.60 17.29
CA ALA A 90 -31.27 -15.76 16.49
C ALA A 90 -31.52 -17.22 16.10
N HIS A 91 -30.48 -17.96 15.68
CA HIS A 91 -30.59 -19.39 15.38
C HIS A 91 -30.93 -20.21 16.63
N LYS A 92 -30.29 -19.94 17.76
CA LYS A 92 -30.62 -20.61 19.03
C LYS A 92 -32.09 -20.39 19.41
N SER A 93 -32.57 -19.14 19.30
CA SER A 93 -33.96 -18.80 19.58
C SER A 93 -34.95 -19.46 18.63
N LEU A 94 -34.56 -19.70 17.37
CA LEU A 94 -35.39 -20.40 16.39
C LEU A 94 -35.48 -21.90 16.70
N THR A 95 -34.37 -22.54 17.08
CA THR A 95 -34.34 -23.96 17.46
C THR A 95 -35.12 -24.23 18.75
N GLU A 96 -35.07 -23.30 19.72
CA GLU A 96 -35.79 -23.41 21.00
C GLU A 96 -37.28 -23.05 20.88
N SER A 97 -37.70 -22.44 19.77
CA SER A 97 -39.10 -22.07 19.55
C SER A 97 -39.86 -23.17 18.84
N GLU A 98 -41.07 -23.49 19.33
CA GLU A 98 -42.04 -24.29 18.57
C GLU A 98 -42.63 -23.53 17.36
N LEU A 99 -42.29 -22.24 17.23
CA LEU A 99 -42.73 -21.39 16.12
C LEU A 99 -41.73 -21.54 14.97
N SER A 100 -42.09 -22.30 13.94
CA SER A 100 -41.36 -22.27 12.67
C SER A 100 -41.61 -20.94 11.98
N ILE A 101 -40.59 -20.08 11.94
CA ILE A 101 -40.66 -18.74 11.35
C ILE A 101 -39.72 -18.64 10.15
N THR A 102 -40.25 -19.01 8.98
CA THR A 102 -39.53 -19.03 7.70
C THR A 102 -38.93 -17.68 7.29
N TRP A 103 -39.57 -16.56 7.65
CA TRP A 103 -39.07 -15.24 7.30
C TRP A 103 -37.87 -14.79 8.14
N LEU A 104 -37.75 -15.26 9.40
CA LEU A 104 -36.58 -15.00 10.23
C LEU A 104 -35.38 -15.82 9.74
N GLU A 105 -35.60 -17.07 9.33
CA GLU A 105 -34.58 -17.91 8.68
C GLU A 105 -34.01 -17.23 7.42
N GLN A 106 -34.88 -16.69 6.56
CA GLN A 106 -34.47 -15.93 5.38
C GLN A 106 -33.66 -14.68 5.74
N LEU A 107 -34.01 -14.02 6.84
CA LEU A 107 -33.29 -12.83 7.29
C LEU A 107 -31.90 -13.19 7.86
N CYS A 108 -31.80 -14.28 8.62
CA CYS A 108 -30.55 -14.83 9.13
C CYS A 108 -29.61 -15.26 7.99
N THR A 109 -30.11 -15.98 6.99
CA THR A 109 -29.31 -16.40 5.82
C THR A 109 -28.82 -15.19 5.02
N LYS A 110 -29.66 -14.16 4.86
CA LYS A 110 -29.25 -12.89 4.25
C LYS A 110 -28.15 -12.18 5.05
N LEU A 111 -28.30 -12.08 6.37
CA LEU A 111 -27.28 -11.47 7.23
C LEU A 111 -25.96 -12.26 7.17
N GLN A 112 -26.01 -13.59 7.15
CA GLN A 112 -24.83 -14.42 7.00
C GLN A 112 -24.10 -14.13 5.68
N ALA A 113 -24.82 -14.11 4.55
CA ALA A 113 -24.23 -13.82 3.25
C ALA A 113 -23.57 -12.43 3.19
N GLU A 114 -24.20 -11.42 3.79
CA GLU A 114 -23.65 -10.05 3.85
C GLU A 114 -22.40 -9.96 4.75
N LEU A 115 -22.38 -10.67 5.88
CA LEU A 115 -21.21 -10.73 6.75
C LEU A 115 -20.01 -11.38 6.04
N GLU A 116 -20.23 -12.49 5.34
CA GLU A 116 -19.21 -13.17 4.54
C GLU A 116 -18.70 -12.27 3.41
N SER A 117 -19.61 -11.60 2.70
CA SER A 117 -19.29 -10.65 1.62
C SER A 117 -18.43 -9.48 2.12
N VAL A 118 -18.83 -8.82 3.22
CA VAL A 118 -18.08 -7.71 3.81
C VAL A 118 -16.71 -8.17 4.32
N SER A 119 -16.64 -9.33 4.97
CA SER A 119 -15.38 -9.90 5.44
C SER A 119 -14.41 -10.18 4.29
N ALA A 120 -14.87 -10.87 3.24
CA ALA A 120 -14.06 -11.17 2.06
C ALA A 120 -13.60 -9.89 1.35
N SER A 121 -14.49 -8.90 1.21
CA SER A 121 -14.20 -7.61 0.59
C SER A 121 -13.15 -6.82 1.38
N ALA A 122 -13.23 -6.84 2.72
CA ALA A 122 -12.26 -6.19 3.59
C ALA A 122 -10.87 -6.82 3.46
N ILE A 123 -10.78 -8.15 3.46
CA ILE A 123 -9.52 -8.89 3.28
C ILE A 123 -8.89 -8.57 1.92
N LYS A 124 -9.69 -8.66 0.84
CA LYS A 124 -9.25 -8.31 -0.52
C LYS A 124 -8.72 -6.88 -0.59
N THR A 125 -9.38 -5.95 0.10
CA THR A 125 -8.95 -4.55 0.15
C THR A 125 -7.63 -4.39 0.90
N CYS A 126 -7.44 -5.08 2.04
CA CYS A 126 -6.15 -5.13 2.74
C CYS A 126 -5.02 -5.58 1.81
N ASP A 127 -5.24 -6.64 1.03
CA ASP A 127 -4.24 -7.14 0.08
C ASP A 127 -3.93 -6.13 -1.02
N ILE A 128 -4.95 -5.52 -1.62
CA ILE A 128 -4.76 -4.47 -2.63
C ILE A 128 -3.90 -3.33 -2.07
N LEU A 129 -4.21 -2.85 -0.87
CA LEU A 129 -3.50 -1.74 -0.24
C LEU A 129 -2.06 -2.12 0.11
N ARG A 130 -1.84 -3.31 0.66
CA ARG A 130 -0.51 -3.85 0.98
C ARG A 130 0.34 -3.97 -0.27
N ILE A 131 -0.15 -4.69 -1.28
CA ILE A 131 0.58 -4.91 -2.54
C ILE A 131 0.89 -3.57 -3.22
N THR A 132 -0.08 -2.65 -3.27
CA THR A 132 0.12 -1.32 -3.86
C THR A 132 1.21 -0.54 -3.13
N TYR A 133 1.17 -0.51 -1.80
CA TYR A 133 2.18 0.16 -0.99
C TYR A 133 3.58 -0.45 -1.19
N ASP A 134 3.70 -1.78 -1.10
CA ASP A 134 4.96 -2.50 -1.22
C ASP A 134 5.60 -2.27 -2.59
N CYS A 135 4.80 -2.29 -3.66
CA CYS A 135 5.23 -1.95 -5.00
C CYS A 135 5.85 -0.55 -5.09
N TYR A 136 5.13 0.47 -4.62
CA TYR A 136 5.63 1.84 -4.69
C TYR A 136 6.82 2.08 -3.76
N PHE A 137 6.88 1.40 -2.62
CA PHE A 137 8.00 1.48 -1.69
C PHE A 137 9.28 0.90 -2.33
N LYS A 138 9.19 -0.27 -2.98
CA LYS A 138 10.30 -0.84 -3.74
C LYS A 138 10.76 0.08 -4.87
N LEU A 139 9.83 0.69 -5.61
CA LEU A 139 10.18 1.66 -6.66
C LEU A 139 10.91 2.89 -6.09
N ASP A 140 10.50 3.39 -4.93
CA ASP A 140 11.17 4.50 -4.25
C ASP A 140 12.62 4.14 -3.86
N GLN A 141 12.85 2.92 -3.37
CA GLN A 141 14.20 2.39 -3.12
C GLN A 141 15.05 2.35 -4.40
N VAL A 142 14.49 1.91 -5.54
CA VAL A 142 15.19 1.93 -6.83
C VAL A 142 15.63 3.34 -7.19
N TYR A 143 14.72 4.32 -7.08
CA TYR A 143 15.03 5.70 -7.41
C TYR A 143 16.04 6.33 -6.45
N SER A 144 15.94 6.05 -5.16
CA SER A 144 16.88 6.51 -4.14
C SER A 144 18.29 5.95 -4.40
N TRP A 145 18.39 4.66 -4.73
CA TRP A 145 19.65 4.03 -5.12
C TRP A 145 20.24 4.69 -6.37
N ALA A 146 19.44 4.83 -7.44
CA ALA A 146 19.92 5.39 -8.69
C ALA A 146 20.40 6.83 -8.50
N LEU A 147 19.69 7.63 -7.70
CA LEU A 147 20.10 8.99 -7.36
C LEU A 147 21.42 9.02 -6.58
N THR A 148 21.57 8.13 -5.60
CA THR A 148 22.81 8.02 -4.79
C THR A 148 23.99 7.60 -5.65
N ALA A 149 23.80 6.62 -6.54
CA ALA A 149 24.80 6.18 -7.51
C ALA A 149 25.22 7.31 -8.45
N MET A 150 24.27 8.07 -9.01
CA MET A 150 24.59 9.21 -9.88
C MET A 150 25.34 10.32 -9.13
N LYS A 151 24.96 10.62 -7.87
CA LYS A 151 25.70 11.56 -7.02
C LYS A 151 27.13 11.07 -6.80
N TYR A 152 27.31 9.80 -6.44
CA TYR A 152 28.63 9.21 -6.26
C TYR A 152 29.48 9.29 -7.54
N ILE A 153 28.89 9.01 -8.70
CA ILE A 153 29.55 9.18 -10.00
C ILE A 153 29.96 10.64 -10.23
N SER A 154 29.10 11.60 -9.93
CA SER A 154 29.39 13.02 -10.18
C SER A 154 30.50 13.59 -9.26
N GLN A 155 30.55 13.15 -8.00
CA GLN A 155 31.53 13.65 -7.02
C GLN A 155 32.94 13.10 -7.26
N ASN A 156 33.04 11.88 -7.80
CA ASN A 156 34.32 11.20 -7.99
C ASN A 156 34.80 11.29 -9.44
N SER A 157 34.79 12.48 -10.08
CA SER A 157 35.26 12.63 -11.47
C SER A 157 36.70 12.18 -11.61
N MET A 158 37.06 11.54 -12.74
CA MET A 158 38.45 11.13 -13.01
C MET A 158 39.41 12.33 -13.06
N ASP A 159 38.92 13.53 -13.37
CA ASP A 159 39.73 14.76 -13.40
C ASP A 159 40.33 15.10 -12.02
N ASN A 160 39.77 14.54 -10.95
CA ASN A 160 40.26 14.75 -9.58
C ASN A 160 41.37 13.77 -9.18
N TYR A 161 41.71 12.78 -10.03
CA TYR A 161 42.65 11.70 -9.70
C TYR A 161 43.75 11.65 -10.76
N MET A 162 44.90 12.25 -10.44
CA MET A 162 46.06 12.34 -11.34
C MET A 162 47.20 11.38 -10.96
N THR A 163 47.06 10.62 -9.86
CA THR A 163 48.06 9.64 -9.42
C THR A 163 47.49 8.22 -9.45
N PRO A 164 48.33 7.19 -9.65
CA PRO A 164 47.88 5.81 -9.70
C PRO A 164 47.23 5.33 -8.39
N GLU A 165 47.74 5.77 -7.22
CA GLU A 165 47.15 5.43 -5.92
C GLU A 165 45.75 6.03 -5.76
N ALA A 166 45.55 7.24 -6.28
CA ALA A 166 44.27 7.93 -6.22
C ALA A 166 43.23 7.22 -7.14
N LEU A 167 43.66 6.72 -8.30
CA LEU A 167 42.83 5.91 -9.20
C LEU A 167 42.49 4.53 -8.60
N GLU A 168 43.43 3.89 -7.89
CA GLU A 168 43.18 2.63 -7.18
C GLU A 168 42.13 2.81 -6.08
N LEU A 169 42.23 3.91 -5.31
CA LEU A 169 41.24 4.25 -4.28
C LEU A 169 39.85 4.49 -4.91
N LEU A 170 39.79 5.13 -6.08
CA LEU A 170 38.54 5.33 -6.81
C LEU A 170 37.96 4.00 -7.34
N ALA A 171 38.80 3.13 -7.91
CA ALA A 171 38.38 1.83 -8.43
C ALA A 171 37.83 0.94 -7.32
N THR A 172 38.52 0.86 -6.19
CA THR A 172 38.08 0.10 -5.01
C THR A 172 36.79 0.67 -4.41
N GLY A 173 36.66 2.00 -4.34
CA GLY A 173 35.43 2.68 -3.92
C GLY A 173 34.23 2.38 -4.83
N LEU A 174 34.40 2.46 -6.16
CA LEU A 174 33.36 2.13 -7.13
C LEU A 174 32.95 0.65 -7.05
N LYS A 175 33.92 -0.26 -6.90
CA LYS A 175 33.67 -1.68 -6.74
C LYS A 175 32.88 -1.96 -5.46
N SER A 176 33.32 -1.39 -4.33
CA SER A 176 32.63 -1.48 -3.03
C SER A 176 31.20 -0.94 -3.11
N PHE A 177 30.99 0.19 -3.78
CA PHE A 177 29.65 0.76 -4.00
C PHE A 177 28.74 -0.19 -4.81
N MET A 178 29.27 -0.85 -5.84
CA MET A 178 28.51 -1.84 -6.62
C MET A 178 28.23 -3.14 -5.84
N GLU A 179 29.11 -3.52 -4.92
CA GLU A 179 28.99 -4.70 -4.07
C GLU A 179 28.09 -4.46 -2.84
N GLN A 180 27.86 -3.20 -2.45
CA GLN A 180 26.94 -2.86 -1.37
C GLN A 180 25.51 -3.33 -1.66
N LYS A 181 24.89 -3.90 -0.61
CA LYS A 181 23.59 -4.59 -0.60
C LYS A 181 22.42 -3.65 -0.89
N THR A 182 22.33 -3.18 -2.14
CA THR A 182 21.20 -2.44 -2.73
C THR A 182 20.97 -2.88 -4.18
N PHE A 183 21.47 -4.06 -4.54
CA PHE A 183 21.24 -4.63 -5.85
C PHE A 183 19.79 -5.13 -5.92
N ILE A 184 18.95 -4.32 -6.55
CA ILE A 184 17.58 -4.71 -6.86
C ILE A 184 17.64 -5.61 -8.08
N ASP A 185 17.38 -6.89 -7.84
CA ASP A 185 17.40 -7.92 -8.88
C ASP A 185 16.26 -7.68 -9.90
N ASP A 186 16.46 -8.13 -11.14
CA ASP A 186 15.46 -8.07 -12.20
C ASP A 186 14.16 -8.78 -11.80
N VAL A 187 14.27 -9.81 -10.95
CA VAL A 187 13.15 -10.52 -10.32
C VAL A 187 12.20 -9.57 -9.58
N VAL A 188 12.71 -8.52 -8.94
CA VAL A 188 11.88 -7.55 -8.21
C VAL A 188 11.01 -6.74 -9.18
N PHE A 189 11.56 -6.33 -10.32
CA PHE A 189 10.80 -5.61 -11.35
C PHE A 189 9.75 -6.52 -12.01
N ASP A 190 10.07 -7.81 -12.19
CA ASP A 190 9.11 -8.77 -12.74
C ASP A 190 7.97 -9.04 -11.76
N GLU A 191 8.27 -9.12 -10.46
CA GLU A 191 7.24 -9.23 -9.41
C GLU A 191 6.34 -8.00 -9.36
N ILE A 192 6.91 -6.78 -9.39
CA ILE A 192 6.11 -5.54 -9.48
C ILE A 192 5.25 -5.54 -10.75
N SER A 193 5.75 -6.08 -11.87
CA SER A 193 4.97 -6.18 -13.11
C SER A 193 3.79 -7.16 -12.98
N LYS A 194 3.99 -8.30 -12.32
CA LYS A 194 2.91 -9.26 -12.03
C LYS A 194 1.86 -8.63 -11.12
N GLN A 195 2.29 -7.97 -10.05
CA GLN A 195 1.42 -7.28 -9.10
C GLN A 195 0.64 -6.14 -9.77
N ALA A 196 1.28 -5.36 -10.66
CA ALA A 196 0.58 -4.31 -11.41
C ALA A 196 -0.53 -4.86 -12.31
N ARG A 197 -0.33 -6.04 -12.92
CA ARG A 197 -1.38 -6.72 -13.71
C ARG A 197 -2.51 -7.22 -12.82
N PHE A 198 -2.17 -7.87 -11.71
CA PHE A 198 -3.16 -8.33 -10.71
C PHE A 198 -4.04 -7.19 -10.22
N LEU A 199 -3.44 -6.03 -9.92
CA LEU A 199 -4.15 -4.82 -9.48
C LEU A 199 -4.83 -4.04 -10.63
N SER A 200 -4.69 -4.47 -11.89
CA SER A 200 -5.11 -3.70 -13.08
C SER A 200 -4.59 -2.25 -13.10
N ASN A 201 -3.41 -2.00 -12.52
CA ASN A 201 -2.84 -0.67 -12.34
C ASN A 201 -1.80 -0.34 -13.43
N ARG A 202 -2.28 0.24 -14.55
CA ARG A 202 -1.43 0.63 -15.69
C ARG A 202 -0.32 1.61 -15.32
N LYS A 203 -0.62 2.58 -14.44
CA LYS A 203 0.35 3.58 -13.98
C LYS A 203 1.51 2.94 -13.23
N LEU A 204 1.22 1.95 -12.37
CA LEU A 204 2.25 1.20 -11.66
C LEU A 204 3.15 0.42 -12.63
N ALA A 205 2.57 -0.22 -13.65
CA ALA A 205 3.32 -0.94 -14.67
C ALA A 205 4.27 -0.01 -15.47
N GLU A 206 3.78 1.17 -15.87
CA GLU A 206 4.60 2.18 -16.55
C GLU A 206 5.75 2.69 -15.68
N ARG A 207 5.45 3.00 -14.40
CA ARG A 207 6.45 3.45 -13.42
C ARG A 207 7.52 2.39 -13.19
N ASN A 208 7.13 1.12 -13.15
CA ASN A 208 8.04 0.00 -13.01
C ASN A 208 8.97 -0.13 -14.23
N LYS A 209 8.43 -0.03 -15.45
CA LYS A 209 9.23 -0.03 -16.68
C LYS A 209 10.24 1.12 -16.73
N MET A 210 9.81 2.32 -16.33
CA MET A 210 10.69 3.49 -16.24
C MET A 210 11.79 3.28 -15.19
N ALA A 211 11.43 2.78 -14.01
CA ALA A 211 12.38 2.50 -12.93
C ALA A 211 13.42 1.45 -13.36
N LYS A 212 12.99 0.35 -14.01
CA LYS A 212 13.88 -0.67 -14.56
C LYS A 212 14.89 -0.07 -15.54
N ARG A 213 14.42 0.75 -16.49
CA ARG A 213 15.30 1.43 -17.45
C ARG A 213 16.33 2.32 -16.76
N ARG A 214 15.88 3.16 -15.81
CA ARG A 214 16.76 4.08 -15.07
C ARG A 214 17.79 3.31 -14.23
N TYR A 215 17.36 2.26 -13.56
CA TYR A 215 18.23 1.38 -12.80
C TYR A 215 19.31 0.76 -13.69
N SER A 216 18.94 0.18 -14.83
CA SER A 216 19.89 -0.40 -15.79
C SER A 216 20.86 0.65 -16.36
N GLU A 217 20.37 1.85 -16.70
CA GLU A 217 21.18 2.96 -17.21
C GLU A 217 22.23 3.40 -16.18
N THR A 218 21.82 3.64 -14.93
CA THR A 218 22.74 4.04 -13.85
C THR A 218 23.76 2.94 -13.52
N LYS A 219 23.32 1.69 -13.52
CA LYS A 219 24.21 0.53 -13.31
C LYS A 219 25.25 0.39 -14.43
N ASN A 220 24.85 0.60 -15.67
CA ASN A 220 25.78 0.59 -16.80
C ASN A 220 26.77 1.76 -16.70
N LEU A 221 26.31 2.95 -16.32
CA LEU A 221 27.18 4.11 -16.12
C LEU A 221 28.25 3.86 -15.05
N LEU A 222 27.87 3.25 -13.92
CA LEU A 222 28.82 2.82 -12.87
C LEU A 222 29.88 1.85 -13.42
N ARG A 223 29.45 0.82 -14.16
CA ARG A 223 30.34 -0.17 -14.77
C ARG A 223 31.29 0.45 -15.79
N THR A 224 30.78 1.31 -16.67
CA THR A 224 31.60 2.03 -17.65
C THR A 224 32.64 2.88 -16.95
N LYS A 225 32.25 3.62 -15.91
CA LYS A 225 33.18 4.43 -15.13
C LYS A 225 34.25 3.59 -14.45
N TYR A 226 33.87 2.49 -13.81
CA TYR A 226 34.82 1.56 -13.19
C TYR A 226 35.83 1.03 -14.21
N CYS A 227 35.37 0.59 -15.39
CA CYS A 227 36.24 0.12 -16.47
C CYS A 227 37.19 1.21 -16.99
N LEU A 228 36.73 2.46 -17.09
CA LEU A 228 37.57 3.59 -17.49
C LEU A 228 38.65 3.91 -16.45
N VAL A 229 38.31 3.90 -15.16
CA VAL A 229 39.26 4.11 -14.05
C VAL A 229 40.31 3.02 -14.05
N ASP A 230 39.89 1.75 -14.15
CA ASP A 230 40.82 0.61 -14.15
C ASP A 230 41.75 0.63 -15.37
N LYS A 231 41.22 0.95 -16.57
CA LYS A 231 42.05 1.13 -17.77
C LYS A 231 43.05 2.27 -17.61
N LYS A 232 42.65 3.40 -17.02
CA LYS A 232 43.56 4.54 -16.76
C LYS A 232 44.64 4.19 -15.75
N ARG A 233 44.29 3.44 -14.70
CA ARG A 233 45.25 2.92 -13.71
C ARG A 233 46.35 2.10 -14.38
N LEU A 234 45.96 1.11 -15.20
CA LEU A 234 46.90 0.27 -15.94
C LEU A 234 47.82 1.07 -16.88
N GLN A 235 47.28 2.09 -17.56
CA GLN A 235 48.08 2.95 -18.44
C GLN A 235 49.17 3.75 -17.71
N ILE A 236 48.89 4.20 -16.48
CA ILE A 236 49.88 4.94 -15.68
C ILE A 236 50.94 3.98 -15.13
N GLU A 237 50.54 2.79 -14.70
CA GLU A 237 51.47 1.74 -14.25
C GLU A 237 52.43 1.32 -15.38
N GLU A 238 51.92 1.06 -16.59
CA GLU A 238 52.73 0.69 -17.77
C GLU A 238 53.60 1.85 -18.28
N GLY A 239 53.09 3.08 -18.28
CA GLY A 239 53.85 4.27 -18.69
C GLY A 239 54.93 4.70 -17.67
N SER A 240 54.84 4.24 -16.42
CA SER A 240 55.88 4.46 -15.41
C SER A 240 57.04 3.47 -15.49
N ALA A 241 56.89 2.37 -16.22
CA ALA A 241 57.90 1.33 -16.37
C ALA A 241 58.95 1.61 -17.47
N ASP A 242 58.77 2.68 -18.28
CA ASP A 242 59.60 2.96 -19.46
C ASP A 242 60.33 4.32 -19.42
N LEU A 243 60.64 4.84 -18.22
CA LEU A 243 61.60 5.95 -18.07
C LEU A 243 62.96 5.42 -17.64
N GLY A 244 63.52 4.62 -18.55
CA GLY A 244 64.88 4.13 -18.54
C GLY A 244 65.60 4.29 -19.88
N SER A 245 65.15 5.15 -20.80
CA SER A 245 66.02 5.68 -21.87
C SER A 245 65.32 6.77 -22.69
N SER A 246 66.09 7.82 -22.99
CA SER A 246 65.96 8.69 -24.16
C SER A 246 64.97 9.86 -24.12
N GLU A 247 65.58 11.02 -23.92
CA GLU A 247 65.15 12.31 -24.46
C GLU A 247 64.67 12.24 -25.92
N SER A 248 63.84 13.23 -26.25
CA SER A 248 63.39 13.66 -27.57
C SER A 248 62.05 13.08 -28.05
N LEU A 249 61.01 13.93 -28.00
CA LEU A 249 60.18 14.32 -29.14
C LEU A 249 59.00 15.18 -28.65
N VAL A 250 59.29 16.45 -28.37
CA VAL A 250 58.28 17.51 -28.45
C VAL A 250 58.30 17.97 -29.90
N SER A 251 57.39 17.44 -30.72
CA SER A 251 56.81 18.05 -31.94
C SER A 251 56.35 16.94 -32.88
N ALA A 252 55.05 16.59 -32.85
CA ALA A 252 54.25 16.20 -34.02
C ALA A 252 52.95 15.49 -33.61
N GLU A 253 51.94 16.22 -33.14
CA GLU A 253 50.56 15.72 -33.19
C GLU A 253 49.56 16.87 -33.22
N LYS A 254 49.83 17.89 -34.07
CA LYS A 254 48.90 19.00 -34.35
C LYS A 254 48.29 18.95 -35.75
N ASP A 255 48.74 18.03 -36.61
CA ASP A 255 48.28 17.93 -37.99
C ASP A 255 47.91 16.49 -38.34
N ARG A 256 46.74 16.02 -37.91
CA ARG A 256 46.00 14.90 -38.53
C ARG A 256 44.68 14.67 -37.81
N LEU A 257 43.72 15.56 -38.04
CA LEU A 257 42.31 15.23 -38.21
C LEU A 257 41.64 16.49 -38.76
N GLY A 258 41.56 16.55 -40.09
CA GLY A 258 40.84 17.58 -40.80
C GLY A 258 39.36 17.52 -40.46
N VAL A 259 38.84 18.62 -39.93
CA VAL A 259 37.41 18.92 -39.94
C VAL A 259 37.21 20.02 -40.96
N HIS A 260 36.46 19.68 -42.01
CA HIS A 260 35.90 20.62 -42.96
C HIS A 260 35.08 21.69 -42.22
N ALA A 261 35.57 22.92 -42.25
CA ALA A 261 34.74 24.10 -42.09
C ALA A 261 34.03 24.37 -43.41
N ALA A 262 32.69 24.46 -43.37
CA ALA A 262 31.93 25.18 -44.37
C ALA A 262 31.27 26.37 -43.67
N ASP A 263 31.70 27.55 -44.09
CA ASP A 263 31.07 28.86 -43.93
C ASP A 263 29.56 28.81 -44.21
N VAL A 264 28.76 29.41 -43.32
CA VAL A 264 27.71 30.36 -43.75
C VAL A 264 27.62 31.49 -42.74
N HIS A 265 27.59 32.69 -43.30
CA HIS A 265 27.73 34.02 -42.72
C HIS A 265 26.78 34.45 -41.59
N LEU A 266 27.33 35.40 -40.84
CA LEU A 266 26.76 36.32 -39.84
C LEU A 266 25.47 37.04 -40.30
N HIS A 267 24.54 37.20 -39.35
CA HIS A 267 24.11 38.56 -38.99
C HIS A 267 23.82 38.71 -37.50
N SER A 268 24.26 39.88 -37.03
CA SER A 268 24.31 40.42 -35.68
C SER A 268 22.94 40.59 -35.02
N SER A 269 22.83 40.30 -33.72
CA SER A 269 22.63 41.31 -32.65
C SER A 269 22.41 40.72 -31.26
N GLN A 270 23.27 41.15 -30.34
CA GLN A 270 23.05 41.52 -28.93
C GLN A 270 22.57 40.51 -27.85
N SER A 271 23.35 40.57 -26.75
CA SER A 271 23.08 40.23 -25.34
C SER A 271 23.34 38.78 -24.85
N ALA A 272 24.22 38.70 -23.84
CA ALA A 272 24.58 37.51 -23.06
C ALA A 272 23.74 37.44 -21.76
N PRO A 273 23.96 36.47 -20.85
CA PRO A 273 23.91 35.02 -21.01
C PRO A 273 22.98 34.36 -19.94
N ALA A 274 22.44 33.16 -20.18
CA ALA A 274 21.89 32.33 -19.09
C ALA A 274 21.82 30.83 -19.43
N THR A 275 22.36 30.05 -18.51
CA THR A 275 22.29 28.59 -18.30
C THR A 275 20.91 27.98 -18.56
N PRO A 276 20.77 26.79 -19.18
CA PRO A 276 19.50 26.09 -19.20
C PRO A 276 19.43 25.05 -18.07
N ALA A 277 18.76 25.45 -16.99
CA ALA A 277 17.95 24.54 -16.19
C ALA A 277 16.66 24.22 -16.98
N LEU A 278 16.42 22.94 -17.29
CA LEU A 278 15.12 22.44 -17.74
C LEU A 278 14.46 21.75 -16.53
N ALA A 279 13.68 22.42 -15.70
CA ALA A 279 12.35 22.99 -15.95
C ALA A 279 11.33 21.94 -16.41
N LEU A 280 10.76 21.28 -15.40
CA LEU A 280 9.39 20.80 -15.38
C LEU A 280 8.43 21.90 -15.90
N ARG A 281 7.69 21.60 -16.97
CA ARG A 281 6.54 22.37 -17.46
C ARG A 281 5.65 21.37 -18.21
N GLY A 282 4.35 21.23 -17.99
CA GLY A 282 3.43 21.80 -17.02
C GLY A 282 2.07 21.14 -17.30
N CYS A 283 1.37 20.72 -16.24
CA CYS A 283 -0.08 20.50 -16.30
C CYS A 283 -0.69 21.44 -15.27
N ASN A 284 -0.82 22.72 -15.65
CA ASN A 284 -1.75 23.64 -15.00
C ASN A 284 -3.07 23.50 -15.74
N ASN A 285 -4.03 22.85 -15.09
CA ASN A 285 -5.45 23.23 -15.05
C ASN A 285 -6.21 22.18 -14.22
N HIS A 286 -6.36 22.46 -12.93
CA HIS A 286 -7.63 22.34 -12.20
C HIS A 286 -7.42 22.90 -10.78
N LYS A 287 -7.43 24.23 -10.69
CA LYS A 287 -8.05 24.89 -9.54
C LYS A 287 -9.53 24.52 -9.65
N ASP A 288 -10.00 23.62 -8.76
CA ASP A 288 -11.42 23.41 -8.39
C ASP A 288 -11.67 22.16 -7.52
N LEU A 289 -10.64 21.42 -7.11
CA LEU A 289 -10.81 20.25 -6.21
C LEU A 289 -10.34 20.46 -4.76
N ASN A 290 -10.02 21.69 -4.35
CA ASN A 290 -9.52 21.96 -2.99
C ASN A 290 -10.53 22.62 -2.04
N ARG A 291 -11.84 22.52 -2.32
CA ARG A 291 -12.90 22.99 -1.41
C ARG A 291 -13.86 21.88 -0.94
N ARG A 292 -13.55 20.61 -1.23
CA ARG A 292 -14.38 19.45 -0.84
C ARG A 292 -13.66 18.40 0.01
N SER A 293 -12.42 18.66 0.41
CA SER A 293 -11.60 17.74 1.24
C SER A 293 -11.41 18.23 2.69
N GLN A 294 -12.21 19.20 3.14
CA GLN A 294 -12.21 19.72 4.52
C GLN A 294 -13.61 19.71 5.18
N SER A 295 -14.56 18.98 4.61
CA SER A 295 -15.86 18.73 5.26
C SER A 295 -16.25 17.28 5.02
N LEU A 296 -15.77 16.36 5.86
CA LEU A 296 -16.31 15.01 6.06
C LEU A 296 -15.43 14.23 7.06
N GLU A 297 -15.01 14.89 8.15
CA GLU A 297 -14.45 14.18 9.31
C GLU A 297 -15.52 13.76 10.34
N ASP A 298 -16.81 14.05 10.07
CA ASP A 298 -17.93 13.73 10.98
C ASP A 298 -19.01 12.84 10.31
N GLU A 299 -18.62 11.77 9.61
CA GLU A 299 -19.57 10.66 9.35
C GLU A 299 -19.34 9.59 10.44
N ASP A 300 -19.80 9.94 11.64
CA ASP A 300 -19.95 9.03 12.75
C ASP A 300 -20.76 7.82 12.29
N LEU A 301 -20.10 6.66 12.18
CA LEU A 301 -20.80 5.41 12.43
C LEU A 301 -21.42 5.55 13.82
N PRO A 302 -22.73 5.30 13.99
CA PRO A 302 -23.40 5.58 15.25
C PRO A 302 -22.64 4.90 16.39
N SER A 303 -22.04 5.73 17.25
CA SER A 303 -21.50 5.33 18.53
C SER A 303 -22.66 4.75 19.33
N VAL A 304 -22.75 3.42 19.35
CA VAL A 304 -23.72 2.72 20.18
C VAL A 304 -23.28 2.94 21.62
N GLU A 305 -24.06 3.75 22.34
CA GLU A 305 -23.93 4.01 23.77
C GLU A 305 -23.84 2.68 24.52
N THR A 306 -22.76 2.51 25.26
CA THR A 306 -22.62 1.46 26.26
C THR A 306 -23.02 2.06 27.60
N GLU A 307 -24.20 1.71 28.09
CA GLU A 307 -24.50 1.85 29.51
C GLU A 307 -23.61 0.91 30.33
N GLY A 308 -23.22 1.40 31.51
CA GLY A 308 -21.99 1.07 32.20
C GLY A 308 -21.89 -0.27 32.91
N SER A 309 -20.66 -0.60 33.28
CA SER A 309 -20.33 -1.41 34.45
C SER A 309 -18.87 -1.16 34.85
N ASP A 310 -18.74 -0.49 35.99
CA ASP A 310 -17.76 -0.55 37.07
C ASP A 310 -16.25 -0.69 36.80
N GLY A 311 -15.55 0.25 37.43
CA GLY A 311 -14.12 0.51 37.36
C GLY A 311 -13.22 -0.61 37.86
N VAL A 312 -12.01 -0.60 37.30
CA VAL A 312 -10.78 -0.89 38.03
C VAL A 312 -9.71 0.10 37.55
N ASP A 313 -9.09 0.74 38.54
CA ASP A 313 -8.07 1.76 38.45
C ASP A 313 -6.69 1.08 38.45
N ILE A 314 -5.86 1.23 37.40
CA ILE A 314 -4.41 0.97 37.44
C ILE A 314 -3.70 2.00 36.56
N GLY A 315 -2.78 2.74 37.18
CA GLY A 315 -2.03 3.83 36.57
C GLY A 315 -0.78 3.46 35.77
N ALA A 316 -0.27 4.51 35.12
CA ALA A 316 1.09 4.79 34.64
C ALA A 316 1.76 3.84 33.61
N SER A 317 2.12 4.39 32.45
CA SER A 317 3.53 4.75 32.13
C SER A 317 3.71 5.00 30.62
N ALA A 318 4.52 6.01 30.28
CA ALA A 318 4.92 6.36 28.93
C ALA A 318 6.05 5.48 28.41
N ALA A 319 5.97 4.99 27.17
CA ALA A 319 7.12 4.68 26.34
C ALA A 319 6.77 4.54 24.85
N THR A 320 7.74 4.98 24.07
CA THR A 320 7.93 5.03 22.62
C THR A 320 7.84 3.70 21.87
N GLY A 321 7.35 3.77 20.62
CA GLY A 321 8.05 3.22 19.46
C GLY A 321 7.88 1.73 19.11
N GLY A 322 7.22 1.49 17.98
CA GLY A 322 7.63 0.46 17.01
C GLY A 322 7.43 -1.01 17.36
N ALA A 323 6.19 -1.50 17.22
CA ALA A 323 5.82 -2.91 16.98
C ALA A 323 4.30 -2.91 16.68
N GLY A 324 3.67 -3.72 15.84
CA GLY A 324 4.06 -4.76 14.89
C GLY A 324 2.78 -5.04 14.11
N PHE A 325 2.84 -5.14 12.78
CA PHE A 325 1.66 -5.42 11.93
C PHE A 325 1.62 -6.89 11.50
N GLU A 326 2.33 -7.76 12.20
CA GLU A 326 2.37 -9.21 11.92
C GLU A 326 1.20 -9.98 12.55
N ASP A 327 0.42 -9.38 13.46
CA ASP A 327 -0.66 -10.08 14.18
C ASP A 327 -2.05 -10.02 13.52
N VAL A 328 -2.22 -9.31 12.41
CA VAL A 328 -3.56 -9.17 11.77
C VAL A 328 -3.92 -10.37 10.89
N ALA A 329 -2.96 -11.25 10.57
CA ALA A 329 -3.18 -12.45 9.75
C ALA A 329 -3.66 -13.69 10.53
N ASN A 330 -3.67 -13.65 11.87
CA ASN A 330 -3.96 -14.84 12.70
C ASN A 330 -5.39 -14.94 13.26
N TYR A 331 -6.31 -14.05 12.88
CA TYR A 331 -7.73 -14.27 13.17
C TYR A 331 -8.38 -15.11 12.08
N SER A 332 -8.05 -16.41 12.10
CA SER A 332 -8.89 -17.44 11.49
C SER A 332 -10.29 -17.31 12.08
N ILE A 333 -11.23 -16.81 11.28
CA ILE A 333 -12.65 -16.90 11.58
C ILE A 333 -12.97 -18.39 11.52
N GLY A 334 -13.16 -19.00 12.69
CA GLY A 334 -13.59 -20.39 12.83
C GLY A 334 -14.96 -20.60 12.18
N LEU A 335 -14.94 -20.90 10.89
CA LEU A 335 -15.98 -21.63 10.19
C LEU A 335 -15.65 -23.12 10.39
N GLU A 336 -16.05 -23.67 11.53
CA GLU A 336 -16.17 -25.12 11.68
C GLU A 336 -17.23 -25.59 10.67
N LYS A 337 -16.76 -26.29 9.63
CA LYS A 337 -17.62 -27.06 8.74
C LYS A 337 -18.18 -28.23 9.55
N THR A 338 -19.45 -28.18 9.92
CA THR A 338 -20.20 -29.38 10.32
C THR A 338 -20.65 -30.09 9.05
N SER A 339 -20.04 -31.25 8.77
CA SER A 339 -20.62 -32.31 7.93
C SER A 339 -21.70 -33.06 8.67
#